data_AF-A0A9P7MS87-F1
#
_entry.id   AF-A0A9P7MS87-F1
#
_cell.length_a   1.000
_cell.length_b   1.000
_cell.length_c   1.000
_cell.angle_alpha   90.00
_cell.angle_beta   90.00
_cell.angle_gamma   90.00
#
_symmetry.space_group_name_H-M   'P 1'
#
loop_
_entity.id
_entity.type
_entity.pdbx_description
1 polymer ?
#
loop_
_entity_poly.entity_id
_entity_poly.type
_entity_poly.pdbx_seq_one_letter_code
_entity_poly.pdbx_strand_id
1 'polypeptide(L)'
;MDILPKVRIPMDLIIGPWDEEKRRRLYWLTRARDCMAGEPFNDIPYPWEVKLACLDAVLVHAEEPDRLVINCLLGQWNFTDLPQDEAHKRLVTLRRRLDRGGDPPDIERLLGEVIRTLDDGGPFLAF
;
A
#
# COMPACT_ATOMS: atom_id res chain seq x y z
N MET A 1 10.44 -14.83 -27.84
CA MET A 1 10.59 -14.11 -26.57
C MET A 1 9.20 -14.14 -25.97
N ASP A 2 8.96 -15.05 -25.02
CA ASP A 2 7.67 -15.14 -24.36
C ASP A 2 7.49 -13.88 -23.51
N ILE A 3 6.64 -12.98 -24.01
CA ILE A 3 6.21 -11.80 -23.27
C ILE A 3 5.37 -12.33 -22.12
N LEU A 4 5.92 -12.32 -20.91
CA LEU A 4 5.10 -12.55 -19.72
C LEU A 4 3.99 -11.49 -19.76
N PRO A 5 2.70 -11.90 -19.76
CA PRO A 5 1.61 -10.95 -19.72
C PRO A 5 1.83 -10.07 -18.50
N LYS A 6 1.81 -8.74 -18.67
CA LYS A 6 1.93 -7.78 -17.56
C LYS A 6 1.00 -8.20 -16.42
N VAL A 7 1.57 -8.68 -15.32
CA VAL A 7 0.79 -9.23 -14.20
C VAL A 7 0.41 -8.09 -13.28
N ARG A 8 -0.90 -7.90 -13.11
CA ARG A 8 -1.49 -6.94 -12.17
C ARG A 8 -1.95 -7.71 -10.94
N ILE A 9 -1.76 -7.14 -9.75
CA ILE A 9 -2.33 -7.73 -8.53
C ILE A 9 -3.86 -7.71 -8.68
N PRO A 10 -4.56 -8.86 -8.50
CA PRO A 10 -6.01 -8.92 -8.54
C PRO A 10 -6.67 -7.90 -7.59
N MET A 11 -7.74 -7.26 -8.06
CA MET A 11 -8.45 -6.20 -7.33
C MET A 11 -8.96 -6.66 -5.95
N ASP A 12 -9.41 -7.90 -5.86
CA ASP A 12 -9.90 -8.54 -4.64
C ASP A 12 -8.79 -8.80 -3.60
N LEU A 13 -7.53 -8.78 -4.02
CA LEU A 13 -6.35 -8.84 -3.15
C LEU A 13 -5.85 -7.45 -2.73
N ILE A 14 -6.32 -6.37 -3.34
CA ILE A 14 -5.89 -4.99 -3.01
C ILE A 14 -6.82 -4.32 -2.00
N ILE A 15 -8.13 -4.48 -2.16
CA ILE A 15 -9.11 -3.70 -1.40
C ILE A 15 -9.47 -4.40 -0.06
N GLY A 16 -9.05 -5.65 0.13
CA GLY A 16 -9.38 -6.43 1.31
C GLY A 16 -10.89 -6.73 1.45
N PRO A 17 -11.33 -7.32 2.57
CA PRO A 17 -10.52 -7.83 3.68
C PRO A 17 -9.65 -9.04 3.26
N TRP A 18 -8.57 -9.29 4.01
CA TRP A 18 -7.60 -10.37 3.76
C TRP A 18 -7.75 -11.50 4.77
N ASP A 19 -8.47 -12.54 4.37
CA ASP A 19 -8.40 -13.85 5.04
C ASP A 19 -7.03 -14.50 4.86
N GLU A 20 -6.82 -15.65 5.52
CA GLU A 20 -5.55 -16.37 5.48
C GLU A 20 -5.10 -16.73 4.05
N GLU A 21 -6.04 -17.14 3.20
CA GLU A 21 -5.75 -17.54 1.82
C GLU A 21 -5.33 -16.34 0.97
N LYS A 22 -6.01 -15.20 1.11
CA LYS A 22 -5.62 -13.95 0.45
C LYS A 22 -4.26 -13.44 0.91
N ARG A 23 -3.96 -13.52 2.21
CA ARG A 23 -2.63 -13.18 2.75
C ARG A 23 -1.54 -14.08 2.16
N ARG A 24 -1.79 -15.39 2.08
CA ARG A 24 -0.88 -16.37 1.47
C ARG A 24 -0.64 -16.06 -0.01
N ARG A 25 -1.68 -15.72 -0.76
CA ARG A 25 -1.57 -15.31 -2.17
C ARG A 25 -0.75 -14.03 -2.33
N LEU A 26 -1.00 -13.01 -1.52
CA LEU A 26 -0.23 -11.76 -1.53
C LEU A 26 1.26 -12.01 -1.26
N TYR A 27 1.57 -12.83 -0.25
CA TYR A 27 2.93 -13.19 0.10
C TYR A 27 3.68 -13.83 -1.09
N TRP A 28 3.04 -14.80 -1.77
CA TRP A 28 3.66 -15.49 -2.90
C TRP A 28 3.76 -14.62 -4.15
N LEU A 29 2.75 -13.80 -4.44
CA LEU A 29 2.78 -12.84 -5.55
C LEU A 29 3.92 -11.82 -5.38
N THR A 30 4.08 -11.29 -4.17
CA THR A 30 5.13 -10.32 -3.86
C THR A 30 6.53 -10.94 -4.03
N ARG A 31 6.74 -12.20 -3.61
CA ARG A 31 8.01 -12.90 -3.85
C ARG A 31 8.24 -13.26 -5.31
N ALA A 32 7.19 -13.64 -6.02
CA ALA A 32 7.29 -13.91 -7.45
C ALA A 32 7.77 -12.65 -8.18
N ARG A 33 7.32 -11.44 -7.81
CA ARG A 33 7.87 -10.18 -8.33
C ARG A 33 9.38 -10.10 -8.19
N ASP A 34 9.89 -10.33 -7.00
CA ASP A 34 11.32 -10.17 -6.72
C ASP A 34 12.17 -11.21 -7.50
N CYS A 35 11.62 -12.40 -7.76
CA CYS A 35 12.24 -13.42 -8.63
C CYS A 35 12.26 -13.05 -10.12
N MET A 36 11.37 -12.17 -10.58
CA MET A 36 11.25 -11.75 -11.99
C MET A 36 12.10 -10.52 -12.32
N ALA A 37 13.23 -10.33 -11.63
CA ALA A 37 14.20 -9.25 -11.85
C ALA A 37 13.63 -7.82 -11.73
N GLY A 38 12.56 -7.62 -10.94
CA GLY A 38 12.05 -6.29 -10.61
C GLY A 38 11.28 -5.59 -11.73
N GLU A 39 10.87 -6.32 -12.79
CA GLU A 39 9.84 -5.83 -13.71
C GLU A 39 8.63 -5.37 -12.88
N PRO A 40 8.14 -4.12 -13.05
CA PRO A 40 7.09 -3.61 -12.19
C PRO A 40 5.84 -4.48 -12.34
N PHE A 41 5.50 -5.25 -11.30
CA PHE A 41 4.10 -5.55 -11.07
C PHE A 41 3.39 -4.20 -11.07
N ASN A 42 2.35 -4.07 -11.90
CA ASN A 42 1.56 -2.84 -12.05
C ASN A 42 2.15 -1.77 -13.00
N ASP A 43 2.84 -2.19 -14.06
CA ASP A 43 3.07 -1.38 -15.26
C ASP A 43 1.78 -0.76 -15.84
N ILE A 44 0.63 -1.33 -15.48
CA ILE A 44 -0.69 -0.76 -15.72
C ILE A 44 -1.10 0.01 -14.46
N PRO A 45 -1.22 1.35 -14.51
CA PRO A 45 -1.65 2.15 -13.37
C PRO A 45 -3.02 1.71 -12.86
N TYR A 46 -3.16 1.63 -11.53
CA TYR A 46 -4.47 1.54 -10.90
C TYR A 46 -5.18 2.90 -10.95
N PRO A 47 -6.52 2.94 -11.09
CA PRO A 47 -7.28 4.13 -10.78
C PRO A 47 -6.97 4.64 -9.38
N TRP A 48 -6.93 5.95 -9.19
CA TRP A 48 -6.57 6.56 -7.90
C TRP A 48 -7.52 6.11 -6.78
N GLU A 49 -8.77 5.83 -7.10
CA GLU A 49 -9.79 5.31 -6.17
C GLU A 49 -9.35 3.98 -5.56
N VAL A 50 -8.71 3.13 -6.36
CA VAL A 50 -8.22 1.82 -5.91
C VAL A 50 -7.00 1.98 -5.03
N LYS A 51 -6.11 2.92 -5.36
CA LYS A 51 -4.92 3.23 -4.55
C LYS A 51 -5.33 3.72 -3.17
N LEU A 52 -6.33 4.62 -3.10
CA LEU A 52 -6.87 5.12 -1.84
C LEU A 52 -7.65 4.05 -1.08
N ALA A 53 -8.47 3.25 -1.75
CA ALA A 53 -9.17 2.14 -1.09
C ALA A 53 -8.18 1.14 -0.46
N CYS A 54 -7.06 0.86 -1.13
CA CYS A 54 -5.96 0.08 -0.58
C CYS A 54 -5.38 0.75 0.67
N LEU A 55 -5.01 2.03 0.59
CA LEU A 55 -4.43 2.77 1.72
C LEU A 55 -5.39 2.83 2.91
N ASP A 56 -6.67 3.03 2.63
CA ASP A 56 -7.72 3.11 3.62
C ASP A 56 -7.89 1.78 4.36
N ALA A 57 -7.98 0.68 3.61
CA ALA A 57 -8.12 -0.66 4.16
C ALA A 57 -6.88 -1.13 4.93
N VAL A 58 -5.67 -0.79 4.45
CA VAL A 58 -4.41 -1.23 5.05
C VAL A 58 -4.05 -0.44 6.31
N LEU A 59 -4.32 0.87 6.31
CA LEU A 59 -3.70 1.77 7.29
C LEU A 59 -4.68 2.78 7.93
N VAL A 60 -5.56 3.40 7.15
CA VAL A 60 -6.42 4.49 7.68
C VAL A 60 -7.54 3.94 8.57
N HIS A 61 -8.17 2.85 8.16
CA HIS A 61 -9.33 2.25 8.83
C HIS A 61 -9.02 0.92 9.51
N ALA A 62 -7.81 0.37 9.34
CA ALA A 62 -7.39 -0.84 10.02
C ALA A 62 -7.21 -0.59 11.52
N GLU A 63 -8.04 -1.19 12.38
CA GLU A 63 -7.85 -1.09 13.83
C GLU A 63 -6.45 -1.61 14.23
N GLU A 64 -6.10 -2.80 13.72
CA GLU A 64 -4.77 -3.39 13.83
C GLU A 64 -4.15 -3.58 12.44
N PRO A 65 -3.19 -2.72 12.03
CA PRO A 65 -2.58 -2.82 10.71
C PRO A 65 -1.78 -4.13 10.53
N ASP A 66 -2.12 -4.90 9.49
CA ASP A 66 -1.46 -6.16 9.19
C ASP A 66 -0.13 -5.91 8.47
N ARG A 67 0.98 -6.21 9.16
CA ARG A 67 2.35 -6.05 8.66
C ARG A 67 2.62 -6.79 7.35
N LEU A 68 2.07 -8.00 7.19
CA LEU A 68 2.25 -8.77 5.97
C LEU A 68 1.58 -8.06 4.80
N VAL A 69 0.34 -7.59 5.01
CA VAL A 69 -0.42 -6.89 3.97
C VAL A 69 0.24 -5.55 3.63
N ILE A 70 0.68 -4.80 4.63
CA ILE A 70 1.48 -3.58 4.48
C ILE A 70 2.66 -3.83 3.55
N ASN A 71 3.49 -4.83 3.86
CA ASN A 71 4.70 -5.12 3.09
C ASN A 71 4.40 -5.63 1.66
N CYS A 72 3.25 -6.27 1.46
CA CYS A 72 2.86 -6.76 0.14
C CYS A 72 2.26 -5.67 -0.75
N LEU A 73 1.50 -4.73 -0.17
CA LEU A 73 0.68 -3.79 -0.93
C LEU A 73 1.21 -2.36 -0.94
N LEU A 74 1.82 -1.86 0.13
CA LEU A 74 2.29 -0.48 0.18
C LEU A 74 3.61 -0.33 -0.58
N GLY A 75 3.60 0.59 -1.54
CA GLY A 75 4.76 0.98 -2.33
C GLY A 75 4.53 2.33 -3.02
N GLN A 76 5.51 2.78 -3.80
CA GLN A 76 5.44 4.05 -4.54
C GLN A 76 4.16 4.20 -5.38
N TRP A 77 3.68 3.10 -5.96
CA TRP A 77 2.50 3.09 -6.82
C TRP A 77 1.22 3.57 -6.12
N ASN A 78 1.15 3.46 -4.78
CA ASN A 78 0.00 3.93 -4.00
C ASN A 78 -0.11 5.46 -3.95
N PHE A 79 1.00 6.16 -4.15
CA PHE A 79 1.11 7.60 -3.86
C PHE A 79 1.22 8.47 -5.12
N THR A 80 1.25 7.87 -6.31
CA THR A 80 1.28 8.59 -7.58
C THR A 80 -0.11 8.97 -8.09
N ASP A 81 -0.22 10.10 -8.77
CA ASP A 81 -1.42 10.56 -9.49
C ASP A 81 -2.69 10.63 -8.62
N LEU A 82 -2.54 10.92 -7.32
CA LEU A 82 -3.67 11.09 -6.41
C LEU A 82 -4.25 12.50 -6.50
N PRO A 83 -5.58 12.67 -6.52
CA PRO A 83 -6.18 13.99 -6.36
C PRO A 83 -5.77 14.61 -5.03
N GLN A 84 -5.29 15.86 -5.06
CA GLN A 84 -4.75 16.56 -3.90
C GLN A 84 -5.73 16.59 -2.72
N ASP A 85 -7.00 16.89 -2.98
CA ASP A 85 -8.04 16.96 -1.93
C ASP A 85 -8.26 15.60 -1.26
N GLU A 86 -8.20 14.52 -2.04
CA GLU A 86 -8.40 13.16 -1.51
C GLU A 86 -7.20 12.66 -0.72
N ALA A 87 -5.99 12.96 -1.19
CA ALA A 87 -4.75 12.71 -0.46
C ALA A 87 -4.72 13.48 0.87
N HIS A 88 -5.13 14.76 0.86
CA HIS A 88 -5.17 15.60 2.05
C HIS A 88 -6.12 15.06 3.13
N LYS A 89 -7.29 14.53 2.75
CA LYS A 89 -8.21 13.87 3.70
C LYS A 89 -7.54 12.71 4.45
N ARG A 90 -6.78 11.87 3.74
CA ARG A 90 -6.05 10.74 4.36
C ARG A 90 -4.90 11.24 5.21
N LEU A 91 -4.16 12.25 4.75
CA LEU A 91 -3.08 12.89 5.51
C LEU A 91 -3.55 13.38 6.88
N VAL A 92 -4.68 14.11 6.94
CA VAL A 92 -5.27 14.59 8.19
C VAL A 92 -5.65 13.42 9.11
N THR A 93 -6.16 12.33 8.54
CA THR A 93 -6.59 11.16 9.32
C THR A 93 -5.40 10.39 9.88
N LEU A 94 -4.37 10.17 9.07
CA LEU A 94 -3.12 9.50 9.48
C LEU A 94 -2.37 10.31 10.54
N ARG A 95 -2.30 11.64 10.41
CA ARG A 95 -1.72 12.53 11.44
C ARG A 95 -2.45 12.36 12.78
N ARG A 96 -3.78 12.41 12.78
CA ARG A 96 -4.57 12.21 14.00
C ARG A 96 -4.36 10.83 14.62
N ARG A 97 -4.19 9.78 13.81
CA ARG A 97 -3.88 8.43 14.30
C ARG A 97 -2.51 8.39 14.98
N LEU A 98 -1.49 8.93 14.31
CA LEU A 98 -0.13 9.01 14.86
C LEU A 98 -0.09 9.82 16.16
N ASP A 99 -0.78 10.97 16.21
CA ASP A 99 -0.86 11.82 17.39
C ASP A 99 -1.60 11.14 18.56
N ARG A 100 -2.62 10.34 18.26
CA ARG A 100 -3.33 9.52 19.26
C ARG A 100 -2.41 8.44 19.82
N GLY A 101 -1.51 7.91 19.00
CA GLY A 101 -0.59 6.83 19.33
C GLY A 101 -1.30 5.51 19.66
N GLY A 102 -0.51 4.53 20.13
CA GLY A 102 -1.01 3.22 20.56
C GLY A 102 -0.86 2.12 19.50
N ASP A 103 -0.35 2.47 18.32
CA ASP A 103 0.14 1.49 17.37
C ASP A 103 1.54 1.00 17.80
N PRO A 104 1.96 -0.21 17.36
CA PRO A 104 3.33 -0.66 17.57
C PRO A 104 4.37 0.31 16.97
N PRO A 105 5.59 0.46 17.55
CA PRO A 105 6.57 1.46 17.10
C PRO A 105 6.96 1.37 15.62
N ASP A 106 6.96 0.17 15.04
CA ASP A 106 7.22 -0.03 13.62
C ASP A 106 6.08 0.46 12.72
N ILE A 107 4.83 0.37 13.19
CA ILE A 107 3.66 0.92 12.52
C ILE A 107 3.63 2.45 12.67
N GLU A 108 3.97 3.00 13.84
CA GLU A 108 4.08 4.46 14.02
C GLU A 108 5.16 5.06 13.11
N ARG A 109 6.31 4.39 12.96
CA ARG A 109 7.34 4.77 12.00
C ARG A 109 6.81 4.76 10.57
N LEU A 110 6.11 3.70 10.17
CA LEU A 110 5.47 3.58 8.86
C LEU A 110 4.45 4.71 8.63
N LEU A 111 3.61 5.03 9.61
CA LEU A 111 2.67 6.15 9.54
C LEU A 111 3.39 7.45 9.23
N GLY A 112 4.52 7.73 9.91
CA GLY A 112 5.35 8.90 9.63
C GLY A 112 5.90 8.94 8.21
N GLU A 113 6.33 7.81 7.66
CA GLU A 113 6.81 7.70 6.28
C GLU A 113 5.71 7.91 5.24
N VAL A 114 4.52 7.35 5.47
CA VAL A 114 3.35 7.56 4.61
C VAL A 114 2.91 9.02 4.64
N ILE A 115 2.86 9.64 5.83
CA ILE A 115 2.52 11.05 6.01
C ILE A 115 3.49 11.93 5.22
N ARG A 116 4.81 11.72 5.36
CA ARG A 116 5.83 12.47 4.61
C ARG A 116 5.69 12.28 3.10
N THR A 117 5.41 11.06 2.66
CA THR A 117 5.20 10.74 1.24
C THR A 117 3.99 11.47 0.68
N LEU A 118 2.87 11.50 1.41
CA LEU A 118 1.65 12.19 0.99
C LEU A 118 1.76 13.73 1.04
N ASP A 119 2.56 14.27 1.97
CA ASP A 119 2.71 15.73 2.17
C ASP A 119 3.69 16.34 1.17
N ASP A 120 4.85 15.70 0.99
CA ASP A 120 5.97 16.26 0.22
C ASP A 120 6.13 15.61 -1.17
N GLY A 121 5.37 14.56 -1.48
CA GLY A 121 5.60 13.72 -2.67
C GLY A 121 6.94 12.98 -2.64
N GLY A 122 7.58 12.88 -1.47
CA GLY A 122 8.87 12.24 -1.30
C GLY A 122 8.82 10.73 -1.56
N PRO A 123 9.97 10.06 -1.79
CA PRO A 123 9.95 8.63 -2.04
C PRO A 123 9.53 7.85 -0.78
N PHE A 124 8.51 6.99 -0.93
CA PHE A 124 8.17 5.91 -0.02
C PHE A 124 9.17 4.73 -0.12
N LEU A 125 9.71 4.32 1.02
CA LEU A 125 10.61 3.17 1.14
C LEU A 125 9.93 2.18 2.09
N ALA A 126 9.43 1.05 1.56
CA ALA A 126 8.90 -0.03 2.39
C ALA A 126 10.04 -0.80 3.08
N PHE A 127 9.73 -1.51 4.16
CA PHE A 127 10.67 -2.34 4.94
C PHE A 127 10.95 -3.71 4.31
#